data_AF-A0A0G8ASP5-F1
#
_entry.id   AF-A0A0G8ASP5-F1
#
_cell.length_a   1.000
_cell.length_b   1.000
_cell.length_c   1.000
_cell.angle_alpha   90.00
_cell.angle_beta   90.00
_cell.angle_gamma   90.00
#
_symmetry.space_group_name_H-M   'P 1'
#
loop_
_entity.id
_entity.type
_entity.pdbx_description
1 polymer ?
#
loop_
_entity_poly.entity_id
_entity_poly.type
_entity_poly.pdbx_seq_one_letter_code
_entity_poly.pdbx_strand_id
1 'polypeptide(L)'
;MTSLKGVSSMKLHRDLGIKQDTAWHLQHRIQTAFIQEIANEFAGPVEVDESYFGGLEKNKHASKKANLGRGPVDKTAVVGMKDRESNQVTAKVI
;
A
#
# COMPACT_ATOMS: atom_id res chain seq x y z
N MET A 1 -10.76 -33.66 -10.33
CA MET A 1 -10.16 -32.31 -10.46
C MET A 1 -9.59 -31.93 -9.11
N THR A 2 -8.29 -32.13 -8.92
CA THR A 2 -7.65 -31.95 -7.61
C THR A 2 -6.47 -31.01 -7.83
N SER A 3 -6.61 -29.75 -7.44
CA SER A 3 -5.46 -28.93 -7.07
C SER A 3 -5.81 -28.15 -5.83
N LEU A 4 -5.22 -28.58 -4.71
CA LEU A 4 -5.45 -28.02 -3.39
C LEU A 4 -4.45 -26.92 -3.02
N LYS A 5 -3.55 -26.50 -3.92
CA LYS A 5 -2.66 -25.32 -3.80
C LYS A 5 -1.79 -25.20 -5.06
N GLY A 6 -2.02 -24.16 -5.88
CA GLY A 6 -1.17 -23.77 -7.00
C GLY A 6 -1.22 -24.68 -8.24
N VAL A 7 -1.10 -24.10 -9.43
CA VAL A 7 -0.90 -24.85 -10.68
C VAL A 7 0.60 -24.84 -10.99
N SER A 8 1.19 -26.00 -11.28
CA SER A 8 2.60 -26.08 -11.71
C SER A 8 2.76 -25.55 -13.13
N SER A 9 3.88 -24.88 -13.42
CA SER A 9 4.21 -24.43 -14.79
C SER A 9 4.28 -25.58 -15.80
N MET A 10 4.64 -26.78 -15.35
CA MET A 10 4.61 -28.01 -16.17
C MET A 10 3.19 -28.42 -16.56
N LYS A 11 2.20 -28.16 -15.69
CA LYS A 11 0.79 -28.41 -16.00
C LYS A 11 0.28 -27.35 -16.96
N LEU A 12 0.59 -26.07 -16.74
CA LEU A 12 0.27 -24.98 -17.67
C LEU A 12 0.86 -25.22 -19.06
N HIS A 13 2.12 -25.66 -19.15
CA HIS A 13 2.79 -26.04 -20.40
C HIS A 13 1.98 -27.06 -21.21
N ARG A 14 1.52 -28.13 -20.55
CA ARG A 14 0.73 -29.20 -21.18
C ARG A 14 -0.67 -28.74 -21.56
N ASP A 15 -1.31 -27.96 -20.70
CA ASP A 15 -2.70 -27.52 -20.90
C ASP A 15 -2.79 -26.43 -21.99
N LEU A 16 -1.79 -25.55 -22.12
CA LEU A 16 -1.76 -24.45 -23.09
C LEU A 16 -0.94 -24.73 -24.36
N GLY A 17 -0.14 -25.80 -24.38
CA GLY A 17 0.71 -26.16 -25.53
C GLY A 17 1.88 -25.18 -25.79
N ILE A 18 2.16 -24.25 -24.87
CA ILE A 18 3.28 -23.29 -24.95
C ILE A 18 4.51 -23.86 -24.26
N LYS A 19 5.74 -23.43 -24.60
CA LYS A 19 6.96 -23.89 -23.92
C LYS A 19 6.95 -23.61 -22.41
N GLN A 20 7.58 -24.49 -21.62
CA GLN A 20 7.51 -24.46 -20.15
C GLN A 20 8.09 -23.18 -19.52
N ASP A 21 9.13 -22.62 -20.12
CA ASP A 21 9.71 -21.32 -19.72
C ASP A 21 8.68 -20.18 -19.88
N THR A 22 7.92 -20.20 -20.96
CA THR A 22 6.86 -19.24 -21.28
C THR A 22 5.69 -19.42 -20.31
N ALA A 23 5.30 -20.66 -20.01
CA ALA A 23 4.29 -20.97 -19.01
C ALA A 23 4.68 -20.48 -17.61
N TRP A 24 5.95 -20.64 -17.22
CA TRP A 24 6.46 -20.14 -15.94
C TRP A 24 6.43 -18.61 -15.89
N HIS A 25 6.89 -17.95 -16.95
CA HIS A 25 6.89 -16.48 -17.02
C HIS A 25 5.46 -15.91 -16.98
N LEU A 26 4.54 -16.52 -17.71
CA LEU A 26 3.11 -16.17 -17.69
C LEU A 26 2.52 -16.33 -16.28
N GLN A 27 2.74 -17.49 -15.66
CA GLN A 27 2.25 -17.78 -14.32
C GLN A 27 2.75 -16.74 -13.30
N HIS A 28 4.04 -16.39 -13.35
CA HIS A 28 4.63 -15.41 -12.44
C HIS A 28 3.97 -14.03 -12.61
N ARG A 29 3.78 -13.56 -13.84
CA ARG A 29 3.14 -12.27 -14.12
C ARG A 29 1.70 -12.20 -13.62
N ILE A 30 0.93 -13.28 -13.80
CA ILE A 30 -0.43 -13.37 -13.28
C ILE A 30 -0.41 -13.27 -11.75
N GLN A 31 0.46 -14.03 -11.07
CA GLN A 31 0.58 -13.96 -9.61
C GLN A 31 0.96 -12.55 -9.13
N THR A 32 1.90 -11.88 -9.79
CA THR A 32 2.30 -10.51 -9.45
C THR A 32 1.15 -9.51 -9.62
N ALA A 33 0.36 -9.64 -10.71
CA ALA A 33 -0.79 -8.77 -10.95
C ALA A 33 -1.85 -8.92 -9.86
N PHE A 34 -2.17 -10.15 -9.44
CA PHE A 34 -3.11 -10.39 -8.35
C PHE A 34 -2.62 -9.86 -7.00
N ILE A 35 -1.32 -9.90 -6.71
CA ILE A 35 -0.76 -9.34 -5.48
C ILE A 35 -0.93 -7.80 -5.44
N GLN A 36 -0.82 -7.12 -6.58
CA GLN A 36 -0.95 -5.66 -6.65
C GLN A 36 -2.39 -5.18 -6.40
N GLU A 37 -3.41 -5.94 -6.81
CA GLU A 37 -4.81 -5.59 -6.57
C GLU A 37 -5.24 -5.80 -5.11
N ILE A 38 -4.77 -6.88 -4.46
CA ILE A 38 -5.17 -7.20 -3.08
C ILE A 38 -4.52 -6.27 -2.03
N ALA A 39 -3.37 -5.68 -2.34
CA ALA A 39 -2.59 -4.92 -1.36
C ALA A 39 -3.25 -3.62 -0.86
N ASN A 40 -4.31 -3.13 -1.52
CA ASN A 40 -4.82 -1.77 -1.30
C ASN A 40 -6.25 -1.68 -0.73
N GLU A 41 -6.94 -2.81 -0.51
CA GLU A 41 -8.30 -2.78 0.01
C GLU A 41 -8.33 -3.27 1.46
N PHE A 42 -8.62 -2.34 2.37
CA PHE A 42 -8.99 -2.69 3.73
C PHE A 42 -10.38 -3.32 3.71
N ALA A 43 -10.47 -4.60 4.03
CA ALA A 43 -11.74 -5.35 4.00
C ALA A 43 -12.57 -5.20 5.29
N GLY A 44 -11.96 -4.72 6.38
CA GLY A 44 -12.53 -4.67 7.72
C GLY A 44 -12.63 -3.27 8.32
N PRO A 45 -13.09 -3.15 9.58
CA PRO A 45 -13.11 -1.88 10.30
C PRO A 45 -11.70 -1.31 10.45
N VAL A 46 -11.51 -0.09 9.95
CA VAL A 46 -10.23 0.63 9.99
C VAL A 46 -10.26 1.76 11.03
N GLU A 47 -9.15 1.90 11.74
CA GLU A 47 -8.85 3.07 12.57
C GLU A 47 -8.08 4.08 11.70
N VAL A 48 -8.55 5.33 11.67
CA VAL A 48 -7.94 6.41 10.89
C VAL A 48 -7.58 7.55 11.83
N ASP A 49 -6.37 8.06 11.72
CA ASP A 49 -5.88 9.19 12.49
C ASP A 49 -5.07 10.15 11.61
N GLU A 50 -5.06 11.43 11.97
CA GLU A 50 -4.30 12.47 11.28
C GLU A 50 -3.18 13.02 12.17
N SER A 51 -1.98 13.14 11.59
CA SER A 51 -0.79 13.63 12.26
C SER A 51 -0.16 14.76 11.48
N TYR A 52 0.25 15.82 12.17
CA TYR A 52 0.84 17.01 11.55
C TYR A 52 2.34 17.12 11.85
N PHE A 53 3.16 17.05 10.81
CA PHE A 53 4.61 17.10 10.88
C PHE A 53 5.14 18.43 10.38
N GLY A 54 6.02 19.07 11.16
CA GLY A 54 6.62 20.34 10.78
C GLY A 54 7.37 21.00 11.93
N GLY A 55 8.22 21.97 11.58
CA GLY A 55 8.98 22.74 12.55
C GLY A 55 8.08 23.64 13.41
N LEU A 56 8.46 23.84 14.67
CA LEU A 56 7.75 24.75 15.55
C LEU A 56 7.86 26.18 15.01
N GLU A 57 6.73 26.89 14.97
CA GLU A 57 6.65 28.27 14.47
C GLU A 57 7.61 29.22 15.19
N LYS A 58 7.82 29.02 16.49
CA LYS A 58 8.76 29.81 17.29
C LYS A 58 10.21 29.75 16.77
N ASN A 59 10.59 28.63 16.15
CA ASN A 59 11.94 28.37 15.64
C ASN A 59 12.13 28.87 14.19
N LYS A 60 11.09 29.35 13.50
CA LYS A 60 11.22 29.90 12.16
C LYS A 60 11.84 31.30 12.19
N HIS A 61 12.56 31.68 11.13
CA HIS A 61 13.02 33.06 10.95
C HIS A 61 11.85 34.03 10.84
N ALA A 62 12.01 35.27 11.31
CA ALA A 62 10.93 36.26 11.39
C ALA A 62 10.20 36.49 10.05
N SER A 63 10.93 36.47 8.93
CA SER A 63 10.36 36.62 7.58
C SER A 63 9.55 35.42 7.08
N LYS A 64 9.68 34.25 7.72
CA LYS A 64 9.00 33.00 7.35
C LYS A 64 7.90 32.61 8.35
N LYS A 65 7.62 33.46 9.35
CA LYS A 65 6.55 33.22 10.31
C LYS A 65 5.21 33.59 9.70
N ALA A 66 4.27 32.67 9.69
CA ALA A 66 2.91 32.89 9.23
C ALA A 66 2.09 33.70 10.26
N ASN A 67 2.43 33.61 11.56
CA ASN A 67 1.74 34.30 12.66
C ASN A 67 0.21 34.06 12.74
N LEU A 68 -0.29 32.98 12.14
CA LEU A 68 -1.73 32.64 12.09
C LEU A 68 -2.24 31.92 13.37
N GLY A 69 -1.53 32.04 14.48
CA GLY A 69 -1.91 31.44 15.77
C GLY A 69 -1.27 30.08 16.06
N ARG A 70 -1.90 29.32 16.98
CA ARG A 70 -1.46 27.98 17.42
C ARG A 70 -2.22 26.92 16.61
N GLY A 71 -1.52 25.91 16.09
CA GLY A 71 -2.18 24.79 15.42
C GLY A 71 -1.33 24.08 14.35
N PRO A 72 -1.98 23.42 13.38
CA PRO A 72 -1.34 22.72 12.26
C PRO A 72 -0.86 23.65 11.13
N VAL A 73 -0.89 24.96 11.35
CA VAL A 73 -0.48 25.97 10.35
C VAL A 73 0.94 25.68 9.87
N ASP A 74 1.09 25.57 8.54
CA ASP A 74 2.37 25.31 7.87
C ASP A 74 3.05 24.01 8.35
N LYS A 75 2.23 22.99 8.64
CA LYS A 75 2.65 21.61 8.87
C LYS A 75 2.10 20.73 7.76
N THR A 76 2.88 19.71 7.42
CA THR A 76 2.47 18.65 6.51
C THR A 76 1.53 17.71 7.23
N ALA A 77 0.33 17.52 6.69
CA ALA A 77 -0.62 16.56 7.22
C ALA A 77 -0.26 15.15 6.70
N VAL A 78 -0.36 14.16 7.57
CA VAL A 78 -0.19 12.75 7.22
C VAL A 78 -1.36 12.00 7.83
N VAL A 79 -2.12 11.30 6.98
CA VAL A 79 -3.20 10.44 7.43
C VAL A 79 -2.70 9.01 7.48
N GLY A 80 -2.84 8.39 8.64
CA GLY A 80 -2.57 6.98 8.88
C GLY A 80 -3.88 6.18 8.93
N MET A 81 -3.86 5.00 8.32
CA MET A 81 -4.94 4.02 8.36
C MET A 81 -4.38 2.70 8.87
N LYS A 82 -5.08 2.09 9.82
CA LYS A 82 -4.75 0.79 10.38
C LYS A 82 -5.98 -0.10 10.41
N ASP A 83 -5.86 -1.30 9.86
CA ASP A 83 -6.81 -2.37 10.12
C ASP A 83 -6.40 -3.14 11.38
N ARG A 84 -7.35 -3.29 12.30
CA ARG A 84 -7.12 -3.92 13.61
C ARG A 84 -6.98 -5.44 13.52
N GLU A 85 -7.66 -6.07 12.57
CA GLU A 85 -7.66 -7.53 12.44
C GLU A 85 -6.45 -8.00 11.63
N SER A 86 -6.20 -7.39 10.47
CA SER A 86 -5.07 -7.76 9.62
C SER A 86 -3.74 -7.15 10.06
N ASN A 87 -3.76 -6.17 10.98
CA ASN A 87 -2.61 -5.33 11.35
C ASN A 87 -1.96 -4.61 10.15
N GLN A 88 -2.66 -4.49 9.03
CA GLN A 88 -2.17 -3.72 7.89
C GLN A 88 -2.19 -2.23 8.23
N VAL A 89 -1.09 -1.54 7.90
CA VAL A 89 -0.94 -0.10 8.12
C VAL A 89 -0.58 0.56 6.80
N THR A 90 -1.23 1.68 6.49
CA THR A 90 -0.88 2.56 5.35
C THR A 90 -0.91 4.00 5.81
N ALA A 91 0.03 4.81 5.33
CA ALA A 91 0.06 6.26 5.61
C ALA A 91 0.22 7.04 4.31
N LYS A 92 -0.49 8.17 4.20
CA LYS A 92 -0.45 9.05 3.04
C LYS A 92 -0.26 10.51 3.47
N VAL A 93 0.68 11.18 2.81
CA VAL A 93 0.89 12.62 2.97
C VAL A 93 -0.21 13.37 2.22
N ILE A 94 -0.81 14.36 2.87
CA ILE A 94 -1.89 15.22 2.35
C ILE A 94 -1.40 16.67 2.26
#